data_AF-A0AAV9WIQ0-F1
#
_entry.id   AF-A0AAV9WIQ0-F1
#
_cell.length_a   1.000
_cell.length_b   1.000
_cell.length_c   1.000
_cell.angle_alpha   90.00
_cell.angle_beta   90.00
_cell.angle_gamma   90.00
#
_symmetry.space_group_name_H-M   'P 1'
#
loop_
_entity.id
_entity.type
_entity.pdbx_description
1 polymer ?
#
loop_
_entity_poly.entity_id
_entity_poly.type
_entity_poly.pdbx_seq_one_letter_code
_entity_poly.pdbx_strand_id
1 'polypeptide(L)' 'MVSFDTTNVVKWKAQFIKDKGLGGAMWWETSGDKLGSESLVQTVVDALGGTKVLDTKRNTIAYPGSKYDNVRRACA' A
#
# COMPACT_ATOMS: atom_id res chain seq x y z
N MET A 1 2.79 -5.84 -28.68
CA MET A 1 2.74 -4.57 -27.94
C MET A 1 2.27 -4.84 -26.53
N VAL A 2 2.88 -4.23 -25.50
CA VAL A 2 2.52 -4.43 -24.08
C VAL A 2 2.26 -3.05 -23.47
N SER A 3 1.17 -2.91 -22.70
CA SER A 3 0.80 -1.68 -22.00
C SER A 3 1.00 -1.88 -20.50
N PHE A 4 1.76 -0.98 -19.87
CA PHE A 4 2.03 -0.99 -18.43
C PHE A 4 2.46 0.41 -17.95
N ASP A 5 2.38 0.64 -16.64
CA ASP A 5 2.82 1.90 -16.05
C ASP A 5 4.33 1.91 -15.79
N THR A 6 4.96 3.05 -16.01
CA THR A 6 6.33 3.33 -15.56
C THR A 6 6.30 4.16 -14.27
N THR A 7 7.46 4.35 -13.64
CA THR A 7 7.61 5.23 -12.46
C THR A 7 7.11 6.66 -12.74
N ASN A 8 7.26 7.17 -13.96
CA ASN A 8 6.74 8.49 -14.34
C ASN A 8 5.21 8.51 -14.40
N VAL A 9 4.58 7.46 -14.94
CA VAL A 9 3.12 7.36 -15.01
C VAL A 9 2.50 7.29 -13.62
N VAL A 10 3.08 6.50 -12.70
CA VAL A 10 2.53 6.40 -11.34
C VAL A 10 2.76 7.67 -10.52
N LYS A 11 3.80 8.47 -10.80
CA LYS A 11 3.94 9.83 -10.24
C LYS A 11 2.80 10.75 -10.69
N TRP A 12 2.41 10.69 -11.96
CA TRP A 12 1.24 11.45 -12.45
C TRP A 12 -0.05 10.97 -11.79
N LYS A 13 -0.24 9.66 -11.62
CA LYS A 13 -1.40 9.11 -10.88
C LYS A 13 -1.41 9.53 -9.42
N ALA A 14 -0.25 9.59 -8.76
CA ALA A 14 -0.13 10.12 -7.40
C ALA A 14 -0.49 11.61 -7.32
N GLN A 15 -0.09 12.40 -8.32
CA GLN A 15 -0.52 13.80 -8.41
C GLN A 15 -2.04 13.91 -8.59
N PHE A 16 -2.62 13.10 -9.46
CA PHE A 16 -4.08 13.04 -9.65
C PHE A 16 -4.83 12.68 -8.36
N ILE A 17 -4.31 11.71 -7.58
CA ILE A 17 -4.85 11.36 -6.25
C ILE A 17 -4.90 12.59 -5.34
N LYS A 18 -3.80 13.35 -5.27
CA LYS A 18 -3.73 14.58 -4.46
C LYS A 18 -4.70 15.66 -4.97
N ASP A 19 -4.70 15.92 -6.27
CA ASP A 19 -5.51 16.97 -6.89
C ASP A 19 -7.01 16.70 -6.76
N LYS A 20 -7.41 15.43 -6.71
CA LYS A 20 -8.82 15.01 -6.56
C LYS A 20 -9.21 14.66 -5.12
N GLY A 21 -8.28 14.65 -4.18
CA GLY A 21 -8.54 14.25 -2.80
C GLY A 21 -9.04 12.80 -2.68
N LEU A 22 -8.48 11.87 -3.46
CA LEU A 22 -8.86 10.46 -3.39
C LEU A 22 -8.29 9.79 -2.14
N GLY A 23 -8.91 8.69 -1.70
CA GLY A 23 -8.56 8.02 -0.45
C GLY A 23 -7.23 7.25 -0.43
N GLY A 24 -6.56 7.09 -1.57
CA GLY A 24 -5.27 6.40 -1.67
C GLY A 24 -5.05 5.71 -3.00
N ALA A 25 -4.13 4.75 -3.01
CA ALA A 25 -3.80 3.91 -4.15
C ALA A 25 -3.95 2.43 -3.80
N MET A 26 -4.26 1.61 -4.80
CA MET A 26 -4.39 0.15 -4.70
C MET A 26 -3.76 -0.47 -5.94
N TRP A 27 -3.16 -1.65 -5.77
CA TRP A 27 -2.49 -2.38 -6.84
C TRP A 27 -3.03 -3.80 -6.96
N TRP A 28 -3.07 -4.26 -8.20
CA TRP A 28 -3.20 -5.67 -8.55
C TRP A 28 -1.96 -6.07 -9.35
N GLU A 29 -1.06 -6.91 -8.85
CA GLU A 29 -0.96 -7.48 -7.50
C GLU A 29 0.48 -7.34 -6.99
N THR A 30 0.81 -7.92 -5.82
CA THR A 30 2.09 -7.64 -5.15
C THR A 30 3.31 -8.29 -5.81
N SER A 31 3.16 -9.46 -6.46
CA SER A 31 4.29 -10.23 -7.01
C SER A 31 4.82 -9.66 -8.33
N GLY A 32 4.03 -8.84 -9.03
CA GLY A 32 4.42 -8.18 -10.27
C GLY A 32 5.21 -6.89 -10.10
N ASP A 33 5.39 -6.38 -8.88
CA ASP A 33 6.16 -5.15 -8.65
C ASP A 33 7.68 -5.42 -8.63
N LYS A 34 8.46 -4.43 -9.05
CA LYS A 34 9.91 -4.46 -8.94
C LYS A 34 10.36 -4.15 -7.51
N LEU A 35 11.60 -4.50 -7.19
CA LEU A 35 12.25 -4.13 -5.94
C LEU A 35 12.98 -2.78 -6.06
N GLY A 36 13.22 -2.12 -4.93
CA GLY A 36 14.04 -0.91 -4.85
C GLY A 36 13.38 0.31 -5.50
N SER A 37 14.20 1.17 -6.11
CA SER A 37 13.76 2.46 -6.68
C SER A 37 12.86 2.35 -7.91
N GLU A 38 12.72 1.15 -8.47
CA GLU A 38 11.80 0.88 -9.58
C GLU A 38 10.44 0.34 -9.11
N SER A 39 10.24 0.12 -7.81
CA SER A 39 8.93 -0.24 -7.26
C SER A 39 7.91 0.85 -7.53
N LEU A 40 6.79 0.47 -8.16
CA LEU A 40 5.69 1.39 -8.41
C LEU A 40 4.96 1.74 -7.10
N VAL A 41 4.87 0.78 -6.17
CA VAL A 41 4.28 1.01 -4.84
C VAL A 41 5.09 2.07 -4.08
N GLN A 42 6.41 1.88 -3.98
CA GLN A 42 7.30 2.82 -3.30
C GLN A 42 7.23 4.21 -3.95
N THR A 43 7.27 4.27 -5.29
CA THR A 43 7.22 5.54 -6.04
C THR A 43 5.95 6.33 -5.73
N VAL A 44 4.79 5.68 -5.63
CA VAL A 44 3.53 6.35 -5.28
C VAL A 44 3.55 6.82 -3.83
N VAL A 45 3.99 5.98 -2.88
CA VAL A 45 4.09 6.37 -1.47
C VAL A 45 4.96 7.62 -1.31
N ASP A 46 6.11 7.67 -1.97
CA ASP A 46 7.00 8.82 -1.93
C ASP A 46 6.37 10.06 -2.58
N ALA A 47 5.71 9.90 -3.73
CA ALA A 47 5.04 11.00 -4.43
C ALA A 47 3.81 11.57 -3.69
N LEU A 48 3.18 10.78 -2.82
CA LEU A 48 2.11 11.22 -1.92
C LEU A 48 2.64 11.99 -0.69
N GLY A 49 3.93 11.88 -0.37
CA GLY A 49 4.55 12.54 0.79
C GLY A 49 5.20 11.59 1.80
N GLY A 50 5.42 10.32 1.42
CA GLY A 50 6.03 9.29 2.25
C GLY A 50 5.05 8.63 3.23
N THR A 51 5.54 7.73 4.08
CA THR A 51 4.69 6.91 4.97
C THR A 51 3.95 7.71 6.04
N LYS A 52 4.40 8.93 6.34
CA LYS A 52 3.79 9.80 7.36
C LYS A 52 2.41 10.32 6.99
N VAL A 53 2.05 10.31 5.70
CA VAL A 53 0.73 10.77 5.23
C VAL A 53 -0.28 9.62 5.09
N LEU A 54 0.12 8.38 5.39
CA LEU A 54 -0.75 7.22 5.30
C LEU A 54 -1.67 7.13 6.53
N ASP A 55 -2.82 6.46 6.37
CA ASP A 55 -3.74 6.20 7.49
C ASP A 55 -3.04 5.42 8.60
N THR A 56 -3.08 5.94 9.83
CA THR A 56 -2.33 5.41 10.98
C THR A 56 -3.18 4.57 11.93
N LYS A 57 -4.31 4.03 11.46
CA LYS A 57 -5.18 3.18 12.28
C LYS A 57 -4.45 1.91 12.71
N ARG A 58 -4.53 1.60 14.00
CA ARG A 58 -4.01 0.34 14.55
C ARG A 58 -4.85 -0.84 14.05
N ASN A 59 -4.18 -1.94 13.70
CA ASN A 59 -4.86 -3.19 13.38
C ASN A 59 -5.42 -3.87 14.64
N THR A 60 -6.24 -4.90 14.44
CA THR A 60 -6.72 -5.78 15.52
C THR A 60 -5.81 -6.99 15.61
N ILE A 61 -5.27 -7.24 16.80
CA ILE A 61 -4.37 -8.38 17.08
C ILE A 61 -4.99 -9.40 18.06
N ALA A 62 -6.03 -9.00 18.82
CA ALA A 62 -6.71 -9.87 19.76
C ALA A 62 -7.89 -10.59 19.08
N TYR A 63 -7.80 -11.90 18.96
CA TYR A 63 -8.84 -12.76 18.39
C TYR A 63 -9.29 -13.84 19.40
N PRO A 64 -9.95 -13.46 20.51
CA PRO A 64 -10.26 -14.38 21.61
C PRO A 64 -11.17 -15.54 21.18
N GLY A 65 -12.01 -15.35 20.15
CA GLY A 65 -12.88 -16.38 19.58
C GLY A 65 -12.22 -17.26 18.51
N SER A 66 -10.93 -17.08 18.20
CA SER A 66 -10.27 -17.91 17.18
C SER A 66 -10.23 -19.37 17.62
N LYS A 67 -10.58 -20.29 16.71
CA LYS A 67 -10.46 -21.74 16.93
C LYS A 67 -9.00 -22.22 17.00
N TYR A 68 -8.07 -21.42 16.50
CA TYR A 68 -6.64 -21.73 16.45
C TYR A 68 -5.94 -21.16 17.68
N ASP A 69 -5.34 -22.02 18.52
CA ASP A 69 -4.68 -21.62 19.77
C ASP A 69 -3.56 -20.60 19.57
N ASN A 70 -2.74 -20.77 18.53
CA ASN A 70 -1.65 -19.86 18.20
C ASN A 70 -2.15 -18.45 17.85
N VAL A 71 -3.28 -18.34 17.14
CA VAL A 71 -3.89 -17.03 16.82
C VAL A 71 -4.58 -16.42 18.05
N ARG A 72 -5.30 -17.23 18.82
CA ARG A 72 -6.02 -16.77 20.02
C ARG A 72 -5.07 -16.25 21.11
N ARG A 73 -3.94 -16.93 21.31
CA ARG A 73 -2.94 -16.61 22.34
C ARG A 73 -1.87 -15.62 21.88
N ALA A 74 -1.89 -15.17 20.63
CA ALA A 74 -0.87 -14.26 20.08
C ALA A 74 -0.78 -12.88 20.76
N CYS A 75 -1.77 -12.51 21.58
CA CYS A 75 -1.82 -11.27 22.37
C CYS A 75 -1.70 -11.48 23.88
N ALA A 76 -1.34 -12.68 24.33
CA ALA A 76 -1.11 -12.98 25.74
C ALA A 76 0.34 -12.69 26.14
#